data_AF-A0A5B2TX97-F1
#
_entry.id   AF-A0A5B2TX97-F1
#
_cell.length_a   1.000
_cell.length_b   1.000
_cell.length_c   1.000
_cell.angle_alpha   90.00
_cell.angle_beta   90.00
_cell.angle_gamma   90.00
#
_symmetry.space_group_name_H-M   'P 1'
#
loop_
_entity.id
_entity.type
_entity.pdbx_description
1 polymer ?
#
loop_
_entity_poly.entity_id
_entity_poly.type
_entity_poly.pdbx_seq_one_letter_code
_entity_poly.pdbx_strand_id
1 'polypeptide(L)'
;MSNTKTSTSKAEEKKATEKVAEQKPTANAQKMSTTKVDEILNPSASHRIKRMENFKLLAERHQFLTKKKDELDKFIISSDGTKERIVLKNAEGYEFEVSNSQVVEKVVAVMQSELDLFIDRSEQEVLSYNI
;
A
#
# COMPACT_ATOMS: atom_id res chain seq x y z
N MET A 1 35.68 50.49 30.71
CA MET A 1 36.90 49.96 31.36
C MET A 1 36.87 48.46 31.11
N SER A 2 37.64 47.86 30.19
CA SER A 2 39.10 47.93 29.96
C SER A 2 39.84 47.24 31.12
N ASN A 3 40.66 46.18 30.99
CA ASN A 3 41.35 45.54 29.84
C ASN A 3 41.05 44.00 29.78
N THR A 4 41.31 43.15 28.75
CA THR A 4 42.49 42.88 27.87
C THR A 4 43.73 42.40 28.66
N LYS A 5 44.53 41.37 28.32
CA LYS A 5 44.94 40.66 27.06
C LYS A 5 45.14 39.13 27.31
N THR A 6 44.89 38.22 26.36
CA THR A 6 45.85 37.57 25.40
C THR A 6 47.05 36.87 26.10
N SER A 7 47.55 35.66 25.80
CA SER A 7 47.75 34.89 24.54
C SER A 7 48.30 33.45 24.90
N THR A 8 48.42 32.38 24.08
CA THR A 8 48.01 32.04 22.69
C THR A 8 48.05 30.51 22.44
N SER A 9 47.25 30.02 21.49
CA SER A 9 47.51 28.95 20.48
C SER A 9 48.54 27.82 20.72
N LYS A 10 48.10 26.56 20.59
CA LYS A 10 48.51 25.73 19.42
C LYS A 10 47.45 24.69 19.07
N ALA A 11 46.95 24.73 17.83
CA ALA A 11 46.14 23.66 17.25
C ALA A 11 47.03 22.68 16.48
N GLU A 12 46.71 21.40 16.52
CA GLU A 12 47.09 20.46 15.46
C GLU A 12 46.02 19.37 15.32
N GLU A 13 45.27 19.48 14.23
CA GLU A 13 44.12 18.67 13.86
C GLU A 13 44.57 17.48 13.01
N LYS A 14 44.08 16.26 13.27
CA LYS A 14 43.95 15.21 12.25
C LYS A 14 43.12 13.98 12.65
N LYS A 15 42.15 13.68 11.77
CA LYS A 15 41.58 12.37 11.42
C LYS A 15 40.79 11.56 12.45
N ALA A 16 39.47 11.76 12.38
CA ALA A 16 38.48 10.72 12.06
C ALA A 16 38.90 9.23 12.10
N THR A 17 38.14 8.44 12.85
CA THR A 17 37.31 7.39 12.23
C THR A 17 36.11 7.05 13.14
N GLU A 18 34.94 6.92 12.54
CA GLU A 18 33.78 6.34 13.20
C GLU A 18 34.06 4.87 13.55
N LYS A 19 33.70 4.45 14.76
CA LYS A 19 33.46 3.03 15.04
C LYS A 19 31.96 2.79 15.09
N VAL A 20 31.37 2.65 13.91
CA VAL A 20 30.10 1.92 13.77
C VAL A 20 30.37 0.52 14.29
N ALA A 21 29.77 0.17 15.43
CA ALA A 21 29.85 -1.18 15.96
C ALA A 21 29.00 -2.09 15.06
N GLU A 22 29.65 -2.85 14.17
CA GLU A 22 28.99 -3.92 13.43
C GLU A 22 28.44 -4.96 14.43
N GLN A 23 27.15 -4.85 14.73
CA GLN A 23 26.40 -5.90 15.42
C GLN A 23 26.30 -7.11 14.50
N LYS A 24 27.31 -7.96 14.55
CA LYS A 24 27.32 -9.27 13.91
C LYS A 24 26.07 -10.05 14.37
N PRO A 25 25.16 -10.45 13.46
CA PRO A 25 23.93 -11.12 13.87
C PRO A 25 24.21 -12.38 14.67
N THR A 26 23.53 -12.56 15.80
CA THR A 26 23.60 -13.80 16.58
C THR A 26 23.16 -14.98 15.72
N ALA A 27 23.80 -16.14 15.91
CA ALA A 27 23.59 -17.32 15.05
C ALA A 27 22.11 -17.80 14.95
N ASN A 28 21.28 -17.48 15.95
CA ASN A 28 19.83 -17.75 15.90
C ASN A 28 19.10 -16.87 14.88
N ALA A 29 19.51 -15.62 14.67
CA ALA A 29 18.93 -14.75 13.64
C ALA A 29 19.24 -15.30 12.23
N GLN A 30 20.49 -15.71 11.98
CA GLN A 30 20.90 -16.31 10.71
C GLN A 30 20.13 -17.61 10.40
N LYS A 31 19.95 -18.49 11.40
CA LYS A 31 19.16 -19.73 11.25
C LYS A 31 17.70 -19.45 10.91
N MET A 32 17.05 -18.50 11.60
CA MET A 32 15.65 -18.15 11.31
C MET A 32 15.46 -17.53 9.92
N SER A 33 16.44 -16.78 9.41
CA SER A 33 16.39 -16.31 8.01
C SER A 33 16.52 -17.46 7.00
N THR A 34 17.42 -18.43 7.22
CA THR A 34 17.59 -19.56 6.28
C THR A 34 16.36 -20.46 6.22
N THR A 35 15.71 -20.76 7.35
CA THR A 35 14.52 -21.64 7.36
C THR A 35 13.35 -21.01 6.61
N LYS A 36 13.12 -19.70 6.74
CA LYS A 36 12.06 -19.00 6.00
C LYS A 36 12.29 -18.98 4.49
N VAL A 37 13.55 -18.87 4.06
CA VAL A 37 13.91 -18.93 2.62
C VAL A 37 13.67 -20.34 2.08
N ASP A 38 14.05 -21.38 2.82
CA ASP A 38 13.84 -22.77 2.40
C ASP A 38 12.35 -23.16 2.38
N GLU A 39 11.53 -22.66 3.33
CA GLU A 39 10.07 -22.80 3.28
C GLU A 39 9.42 -22.08 2.08
N ILE A 40 10.05 -21.05 1.53
CA ILE A 40 9.59 -20.37 0.31
C ILE A 40 9.99 -21.17 -0.94
N LEU A 41 11.22 -21.68 -0.99
CA LEU A 41 11.75 -22.42 -2.14
C LEU A 41 11.23 -23.87 -2.23
N ASN A 42 11.05 -24.53 -1.08
CA ASN A 42 10.66 -25.94 -0.95
C ASN A 42 9.46 -26.13 0.01
N PRO A 43 8.30 -25.50 -0.25
CA PRO A 43 7.13 -25.61 0.63
C PRO A 43 6.56 -27.04 0.66
N SER A 44 6.12 -27.48 1.84
CA SER A 44 5.38 -28.74 1.97
C SER A 44 4.01 -28.66 1.26
N ALA A 45 3.45 -29.81 0.88
CA ALA A 45 2.17 -29.87 0.17
C ALA A 45 1.04 -29.09 0.89
N SER A 46 0.93 -29.24 2.22
CA SER A 46 -0.04 -28.50 3.04
C SER A 46 0.20 -26.98 3.02
N HIS A 47 1.45 -26.52 2.99
CA HIS A 47 1.77 -25.10 2.85
C HIS A 47 1.40 -24.56 1.48
N ARG A 48 1.64 -25.32 0.40
CA ARG A 48 1.20 -24.94 -0.96
C ARG A 48 -0.31 -24.84 -1.07
N ILE A 49 -1.05 -25.79 -0.50
CA ILE A 49 -2.53 -25.76 -0.47
C ILE A 49 -3.01 -24.48 0.24
N LYS A 50 -2.49 -24.20 1.44
CA LYS A 50 -2.85 -22.99 2.19
C LYS A 50 -2.46 -21.69 1.46
N ARG A 51 -1.32 -21.66 0.76
CA ARG A 51 -0.94 -20.51 -0.08
C ARG A 51 -1.87 -20.33 -1.28
N MET A 52 -2.27 -21.42 -1.93
CA MET A 52 -3.24 -21.41 -3.02
C MET A 52 -4.63 -20.90 -2.55
N GLU A 53 -5.09 -21.29 -1.36
CA GLU A 53 -6.32 -20.78 -0.76
C GLU A 53 -6.26 -19.27 -0.51
N ASN A 54 -5.16 -18.78 0.07
CA ASN A 54 -4.93 -17.34 0.27
C ASN A 54 -4.84 -16.58 -1.07
N PHE A 55 -4.15 -17.14 -2.07
CA PHE A 55 -4.05 -16.56 -3.41
C PHE A 55 -5.43 -16.46 -4.08
N LYS A 56 -6.27 -17.49 -3.94
CA LYS A 56 -7.64 -17.47 -4.43
C LYS A 56 -8.44 -16.31 -3.81
N LEU A 57 -8.31 -16.06 -2.51
CA LEU A 57 -8.96 -14.92 -1.84
C LEU A 57 -8.45 -13.55 -2.37
N LEU A 58 -7.15 -13.42 -2.64
CA LEU A 58 -6.59 -12.21 -3.26
C LEU A 58 -7.11 -12.00 -4.68
N ALA A 59 -7.18 -13.06 -5.48
CA ALA A 59 -7.71 -13.04 -6.84
C ALA A 59 -9.22 -12.71 -6.87
N GLU A 60 -10.02 -13.30 -5.97
CA GLU A 60 -11.44 -12.96 -5.81
C GLU A 60 -11.65 -11.49 -5.44
N ARG A 61 -10.81 -10.94 -4.56
CA ARG A 61 -10.85 -9.51 -4.20
C ARG A 61 -10.50 -8.61 -5.38
N HIS A 62 -9.43 -8.93 -6.13
CA HIS A 62 -9.06 -8.18 -7.34
C HIS A 62 -10.19 -8.22 -8.38
N GLN A 63 -10.71 -9.42 -8.71
CA GLN A 63 -11.81 -9.59 -9.66
C GLN A 63 -13.09 -8.83 -9.24
N PHE A 64 -13.38 -8.76 -7.94
CA PHE A 64 -14.49 -7.94 -7.42
C PHE A 64 -14.28 -6.44 -7.68
N LEU A 65 -13.07 -5.92 -7.45
CA LEU A 65 -12.72 -4.52 -7.69
C LEU A 65 -12.77 -4.19 -9.19
N THR A 66 -12.21 -5.03 -10.06
CA THR A 66 -12.28 -4.87 -11.53
C THR A 66 -13.74 -4.85 -12.00
N LYS A 67 -14.58 -5.77 -11.49
CA LYS A 67 -16.02 -5.76 -11.82
C LYS A 67 -16.71 -4.46 -11.37
N LYS A 68 -16.33 -3.89 -10.23
CA LYS A 68 -16.86 -2.59 -9.77
C LYS A 68 -16.40 -1.44 -10.65
N LYS A 69 -15.20 -1.51 -11.24
CA LYS A 69 -14.71 -0.53 -12.22
C LYS A 69 -15.51 -0.61 -13.51
N ASP A 70 -15.76 -1.82 -14.02
CA ASP A 70 -16.64 -2.04 -15.18
C ASP A 70 -18.06 -1.51 -14.95
N GLU A 71 -18.60 -1.65 -13.73
CA GLU A 71 -19.92 -1.11 -13.36
C GLU A 71 -19.92 0.43 -13.34
N LEU A 72 -18.86 1.06 -12.83
CA LEU A 72 -18.70 2.53 -12.81
C LEU A 72 -18.48 3.08 -14.22
N ASP A 73 -17.67 2.43 -15.05
CA ASP A 73 -17.41 2.86 -16.43
C ASP A 73 -18.66 2.74 -17.30
N LYS A 74 -19.47 1.70 -17.10
CA LYS A 74 -20.80 1.59 -17.73
C LYS A 74 -21.74 2.71 -17.30
N PHE A 75 -21.72 3.10 -16.01
CA PHE A 75 -22.49 4.25 -15.54
C PHE A 75 -22.06 5.53 -16.27
N ILE A 76 -20.76 5.82 -16.32
CA ILE A 76 -20.18 6.98 -17.03
C ILE A 76 -20.55 6.98 -18.52
N ILE A 77 -20.47 5.84 -19.21
CA ILE A 77 -20.81 5.71 -20.64
C ILE A 77 -22.33 5.86 -20.86
N SER A 78 -23.16 5.46 -19.91
CA SER A 78 -24.62 5.61 -19.97
C SER A 78 -25.12 7.01 -19.60
N SER A 79 -24.24 7.85 -19.04
CA SER A 79 -24.53 9.20 -18.57
C SER A 79 -24.70 10.17 -19.74
N ASP A 80 -25.85 10.84 -19.82
CA ASP A 80 -26.11 11.90 -20.82
C ASP A 80 -25.86 13.32 -20.28
N GLY A 81 -25.45 13.45 -19.02
CA GLY A 81 -25.21 14.72 -18.30
C GLY A 81 -26.48 15.38 -17.76
N THR A 82 -27.68 14.87 -18.08
CA THR A 82 -28.95 15.58 -17.84
C THR A 82 -29.84 14.94 -16.76
N LYS A 83 -29.63 13.66 -16.43
CA LYS A 83 -30.52 12.89 -15.54
C LYS A 83 -29.80 11.94 -14.58
N GLU A 84 -28.53 12.19 -14.27
CA GLU A 84 -27.86 11.38 -13.25
C GLU A 84 -28.50 11.55 -11.87
N ARG A 85 -28.52 10.46 -11.10
CA ARG A 85 -28.72 10.50 -9.65
C ARG A 85 -27.83 9.48 -8.97
N ILE A 86 -27.20 9.88 -7.86
CA ILE A 86 -26.50 8.98 -6.95
C ILE A 86 -27.36 8.81 -5.70
N VAL A 87 -27.55 7.57 -5.27
CA VAL A 87 -28.19 7.22 -4.00
C VAL A 87 -27.15 6.52 -3.12
N LEU A 88 -26.76 7.17 -2.03
CA LEU A 88 -25.91 6.59 -1.00
C LEU A 88 -26.80 5.98 0.09
N LYS A 89 -26.60 4.71 0.40
CA LYS A 89 -27.34 3.99 1.45
C LYS A 89 -26.40 3.50 2.54
N ASN A 90 -26.72 3.78 3.80
CA ASN A 90 -25.95 3.28 4.94
C ASN A 90 -26.54 1.96 5.51
N ALA A 91 -25.81 1.31 6.42
CA ALA A 91 -26.23 0.05 7.03
C ALA A 91 -27.47 0.16 7.93
N GLU A 92 -27.81 1.36 8.39
CA GLU A 92 -29.00 1.65 9.21
C GLU A 92 -30.26 1.88 8.33
N GLY A 93 -30.09 1.90 7.01
CA GLY A 93 -31.18 2.08 6.05
C GLY A 93 -31.45 3.53 5.65
N TYR A 94 -30.66 4.50 6.14
CA TYR A 94 -30.76 5.88 5.66
C TYR A 94 -30.26 5.98 4.21
N GLU A 95 -30.99 6.74 3.40
CA GLU A 95 -30.70 7.00 2.00
C GLU A 95 -30.49 8.50 1.78
N PHE A 96 -29.44 8.85 1.05
CA PHE A 96 -29.11 10.22 0.65
C PHE A 96 -29.00 10.27 -0.88
N GLU A 97 -29.88 11.05 -1.51
CA GLU A 97 -29.98 11.17 -2.96
C GLU A 97 -29.46 12.52 -3.46
N VAL A 98 -28.67 12.50 -4.54
CA VAL A 98 -28.15 13.69 -5.22
C VAL A 98 -28.36 13.56 -6.72
N SER A 99 -29.07 14.54 -7.30
CA SER A 99 -29.40 14.58 -8.75
C SER A 99 -28.82 15.82 -9.46
N ASN A 100 -27.81 16.47 -8.87
CA ASN A 100 -27.09 17.59 -9.49
C ASN A 100 -25.87 17.06 -10.25
N SER A 101 -25.85 17.19 -11.58
CA SER A 101 -24.81 16.61 -12.44
C SER A 101 -23.38 17.03 -12.05
N GLN A 102 -23.16 18.30 -11.65
CA GLN A 102 -21.83 18.76 -11.21
C GLN A 102 -21.36 18.15 -9.89
N VAL A 103 -22.29 17.75 -9.02
CA VAL A 103 -21.97 17.04 -7.78
C VAL A 103 -21.76 15.57 -8.08
N VAL A 104 -22.59 14.97 -8.94
CA VAL A 104 -22.44 13.59 -9.41
C VAL A 104 -21.07 13.38 -10.06
N GLU A 105 -20.68 14.23 -11.01
CA GLU A 105 -19.39 14.16 -11.72
C GLU A 105 -18.20 14.14 -10.73
N LYS A 106 -18.23 15.02 -9.72
CA LYS A 106 -17.19 15.06 -8.68
C LYS A 106 -17.16 13.81 -7.81
N VAL A 107 -18.32 13.27 -7.44
CA VAL A 107 -18.41 12.03 -6.66
C VAL A 107 -17.91 10.84 -7.48
N VAL A 108 -18.28 10.76 -8.76
CA VAL A 108 -17.81 9.73 -9.71
C VAL A 108 -16.29 9.80 -9.89
N ALA A 109 -15.71 11.00 -10.07
CA ALA A 109 -14.26 11.18 -10.19
C ALA A 109 -13.50 10.71 -8.94
N VAL A 110 -14.01 10.99 -7.74
CA VAL A 110 -13.44 10.47 -6.48
C VAL A 110 -13.59 8.95 -6.39
N MET A 111 -14.76 8.41 -6.70
CA MET A 111 -14.99 6.95 -6.72
C MET A 111 -14.04 6.23 -7.67
N GLN A 112 -13.79 6.80 -8.86
CA GLN A 112 -12.86 6.25 -9.82
C GLN A 112 -11.41 6.29 -9.29
N SER A 113 -10.95 7.44 -8.79
CA SER A 113 -9.58 7.60 -8.26
C SER A 113 -9.27 6.66 -7.10
N GLU A 114 -10.22 6.46 -6.18
CA GLU A 114 -10.06 5.52 -5.07
C GLU A 114 -10.08 4.06 -5.55
N LEU A 115 -10.97 3.73 -6.48
CA LEU A 115 -11.10 2.38 -7.00
C LEU A 115 -9.87 1.94 -7.80
N ASP A 116 -9.32 2.83 -8.63
CA ASP A 116 -8.08 2.59 -9.38
C ASP A 116 -6.91 2.31 -8.41
N LEU A 117 -6.78 3.09 -7.32
CA LEU A 117 -5.76 2.86 -6.28
C LEU A 117 -5.94 1.50 -5.56
N PHE A 118 -7.18 1.08 -5.28
CA PHE A 118 -7.44 -0.24 -4.72
C PHE A 118 -7.17 -1.37 -5.71
N ILE A 119 -7.44 -1.17 -7.00
CA ILE A 119 -7.12 -2.14 -8.06
C ILE A 119 -5.61 -2.30 -8.17
N ASP A 120 -4.84 -1.21 -8.34
CA ASP A 120 -3.38 -1.22 -8.42
C ASP A 120 -2.74 -1.95 -7.23
N ARG A 121 -3.19 -1.62 -6.02
CA ARG A 121 -2.74 -2.29 -4.80
C ARG A 121 -3.09 -3.77 -4.81
N SER A 122 -4.30 -4.13 -5.24
CA SER A 122 -4.73 -5.52 -5.30
C SER A 122 -3.96 -6.34 -6.33
N GLU A 123 -3.60 -5.73 -7.45
CA GLU A 123 -2.81 -6.35 -8.50
C GLU A 123 -1.36 -6.55 -8.04
N GLN A 124 -0.75 -5.57 -7.35
CA GLN A 124 0.54 -5.77 -6.69
C GLN A 124 0.50 -6.90 -5.64
N GLU A 125 -0.54 -6.98 -4.82
CA GLU A 125 -0.71 -8.05 -3.83
C GLU A 125 -0.90 -9.44 -4.49
N VAL A 126 -1.50 -9.52 -5.69
CA VAL A 126 -1.63 -10.75 -6.48
C VAL A 126 -0.30 -11.12 -7.17
N LEU A 127 0.37 -10.16 -7.83
CA LEU A 127 1.62 -10.37 -8.58
C LEU A 127 2.82 -10.72 -7.69
N SER A 128 2.87 -10.18 -6.47
CA SER A 128 3.94 -10.45 -5.50
C SER A 128 3.73 -11.75 -4.69
N TYR A 129 2.57 -12.40 -4.83
CA TYR A 129 2.25 -13.60 -4.06
C TYR A 129 2.91 -14.86 -4.63
N ASN A 130 3.51 -15.68 -3.75
CA ASN A 130 4.18 -16.92 -4.13
C ASN A 130 3.44 -18.14 -3.56
N ILE A 131 3.25 -19.19 -4.38
CA ILE A 131 2.41 -20.37 -4.11
C ILE A 131 3.25 -21.63 -3.81
#